data_AF-A0A8T4N1V6-F1
#
_entry.id   AF-A0A8T4N1V6-F1
#
_cell.length_a   1.000
_cell.length_b   1.000
_cell.length_c   1.000
_cell.angle_alpha   90.00
_cell.angle_beta   90.00
_cell.angle_gamma   90.00
#
_symmetry.space_group_name_H-M   'P 1'
#
loop_
_entity.id
_entity.type
_entity.pdbx_description
1 polymer ?
#
loop_
_entity_poly.entity_id
_entity_poly.type
_entity_poly.pdbx_seq_one_letter_code
_entity_poly.pdbx_strand_id
1 'polypeptide(L)'
;EVQSLYGVLQPVCGNGVCEPPSETATSCASDCGTLPGNYLCGDGQCLGVESQANCATDCGPITATNCNYYASPAGGGNGLSQSSPFQIADFWGVENIAGKKLCLMDGTYTGLDSMIQPPEELSGTQGNPITISALHDGEVFIDGQGAHVPVSLDYYNSWFVLEGFNACCSGAVVDIFSSSDNIIVRRVVGWDAAEGNTNIFGVAFSKNVLFEDCAGFGVARKIFGRYGGSAADENHSLTLDTNDTFRRVFARLQYSTWGGPTAITTDYNTNYDITENAIATVDGYLADQSGLGAGYADVIDSDRPWDRNNQLLGSIFYRIEEESITGSPLGNMVNIDGENNKVRDVLSYVGGSESTWGVMWQNVGFNYQRNPSITGVTENSNSDVKFITLVGGPGSSFRFIDGSTVSHIIATDANWQGSDDPEHDTYGYAIQMPLSWSGAPDEGLAPDYVMAYNNIKNWNNVPAHYSTLSPDLIGRFGNLLQYGTSQRPTVNGQSVGAQIQCRYENGVLTNKPLWPWPMNERIRIATCMYDYGLSKDECESLSSTGVDVTKTIFELGGGSVPDFASVNPQVCPGSI
;
A
#
# COMPACT_ATOMS: atom_id res chain seq x y z
N GLU A 1 -61.65 19.09 40.34
CA GLU A 1 -61.16 18.58 39.04
C GLU A 1 -59.65 18.76 39.03
N VAL A 2 -58.92 17.67 38.82
CA VAL A 2 -57.50 17.51 39.16
C VAL A 2 -56.63 17.94 37.97
N GLN A 3 -55.81 18.97 38.16
CA GLN A 3 -54.60 19.22 37.38
C GLN A 3 -53.40 18.50 38.02
N SER A 4 -52.43 18.09 37.19
CA SER A 4 -51.08 17.55 37.47
C SER A 4 -50.91 16.03 37.37
N LEU A 5 -50.24 15.57 36.31
CA LEU A 5 -49.08 14.64 36.32
C LEU A 5 -48.82 14.03 34.93
N TYR A 6 -48.17 14.76 34.02
CA TYR A 6 -47.32 14.17 32.98
C TYR A 6 -46.24 15.20 32.62
N GLY A 7 -45.07 15.07 33.25
CA GLY A 7 -43.87 15.76 32.81
C GLY A 7 -43.42 15.14 31.50
N VAL A 8 -43.21 15.97 30.48
CA VAL A 8 -42.57 15.55 29.23
C VAL A 8 -41.10 15.29 29.55
N LEU A 9 -40.71 14.02 29.61
CA LEU A 9 -39.30 13.64 29.68
C LEU A 9 -38.64 14.11 28.38
N GLN A 10 -37.60 14.95 28.51
CA GLN A 10 -36.78 15.36 27.38
C GLN A 10 -35.98 14.12 26.90
N PRO A 11 -35.86 13.90 25.58
CA PRO A 11 -35.06 12.78 25.05
C PRO A 11 -33.58 12.93 25.46
N VAL A 12 -32.93 11.82 25.83
CA VAL A 12 -31.52 11.80 26.25
C VAL A 12 -30.71 11.09 25.17
N CYS A 13 -30.40 11.83 24.11
CA CYS A 13 -29.70 11.25 22.97
C CYS A 13 -28.19 11.08 23.18
N GLY A 14 -27.62 10.00 22.65
CA GLY A 14 -26.19 9.68 22.63
C GLY A 14 -25.73 8.70 23.73
N ASN A 15 -26.63 7.90 24.30
CA ASN A 15 -26.31 6.88 25.30
C ASN A 15 -26.28 5.44 24.72
N GLY A 16 -26.59 5.29 23.43
CA GLY A 16 -26.60 4.02 22.71
C GLY A 16 -27.84 3.14 22.95
N VAL A 17 -28.89 3.65 23.62
CA VAL A 17 -30.11 2.89 23.94
C VAL A 17 -31.34 3.69 23.57
N CYS A 18 -32.17 3.18 22.66
CA CYS A 18 -33.44 3.80 22.31
C CYS A 18 -34.52 3.60 23.40
N GLU A 19 -34.91 4.66 24.11
CA GLU A 19 -35.87 4.64 25.22
C GLU A 19 -37.26 5.24 24.86
N PRO A 20 -38.20 4.43 24.33
CA PRO A 20 -39.56 4.89 24.03
C PRO A 20 -40.36 5.18 25.32
N PRO A 21 -41.29 6.16 25.32
CA PRO A 21 -41.83 6.89 24.18
C PRO A 21 -41.14 8.23 23.87
N SER A 22 -40.17 8.66 24.69
CA SER A 22 -39.47 9.94 24.52
C SER A 22 -38.49 9.93 23.34
N GLU A 23 -37.95 8.77 23.02
CA GLU A 23 -36.97 8.60 21.96
C GLU A 23 -37.58 7.83 20.78
N THR A 24 -37.43 8.42 19.60
CA THR A 24 -37.93 7.91 18.32
C THR A 24 -36.87 8.19 17.26
N ALA A 25 -36.95 7.53 16.10
CA ALA A 25 -36.05 7.79 14.98
C ALA A 25 -36.01 9.28 14.54
N THR A 26 -37.07 10.05 14.85
CA THR A 26 -37.14 11.49 14.56
C THR A 26 -36.65 12.37 15.72
N SER A 27 -36.89 11.97 16.97
CA SER A 27 -36.47 12.74 18.15
C SER A 27 -35.06 12.41 18.64
N CYS A 28 -34.51 11.26 18.25
CA CYS A 28 -33.26 10.73 18.78
C CYS A 28 -32.58 9.76 17.80
N ALA A 29 -32.20 10.26 16.62
CA ALA A 29 -31.64 9.45 15.53
C ALA A 29 -30.32 8.74 15.93
N SER A 30 -29.56 9.29 16.88
CA SER A 30 -28.31 8.71 17.38
C SER A 30 -28.50 7.37 18.08
N ASP A 31 -29.63 7.14 18.75
CA ASP A 31 -29.88 5.91 19.53
C ASP A 31 -31.00 5.04 18.92
N CYS A 32 -31.94 5.67 18.19
CA CYS A 32 -33.12 5.01 17.61
C CYS A 32 -33.09 4.86 16.08
N GLY A 33 -31.99 5.25 15.42
CA GLY A 33 -31.83 5.19 13.97
C GLY A 33 -31.60 3.77 13.46
N THR A 34 -32.63 2.93 13.39
CA THR A 34 -32.55 1.63 12.70
C THR A 34 -33.14 1.73 11.29
N LEU A 35 -32.29 1.69 10.28
CA LEU A 35 -32.60 1.08 8.97
C LEU A 35 -31.97 -0.32 8.94
N PRO A 36 -32.47 -1.26 8.11
CA PRO A 36 -32.00 -2.64 8.10
C PRO A 36 -30.58 -2.72 7.54
N GLY A 37 -29.63 -2.89 8.44
CA GLY A 37 -28.18 -2.97 8.22
C GLY A 37 -27.52 -2.57 9.53
N ASN A 38 -26.56 -3.35 10.04
CA ASN A 38 -25.83 -3.02 11.26
C ASN A 38 -25.03 -1.72 11.06
N TYR A 39 -25.62 -0.55 11.32
CA TYR A 39 -24.90 0.71 11.45
C TYR A 39 -24.42 0.82 12.90
N LEU A 40 -23.12 0.93 13.17
CA LEU A 40 -22.54 1.02 14.52
C LEU A 40 -21.82 2.36 14.70
N CYS A 41 -22.57 3.45 14.69
CA CYS A 41 -21.95 4.74 14.96
C CYS A 41 -21.52 4.91 16.43
N GLY A 42 -20.27 5.31 16.64
CA GLY A 42 -19.62 5.58 17.92
C GLY A 42 -18.44 4.67 18.26
N ASP A 43 -18.04 3.75 17.38
CA ASP A 43 -16.94 2.80 17.62
C ASP A 43 -15.54 3.31 17.17
N GLY A 44 -15.48 4.50 16.54
CA GLY A 44 -14.28 5.13 16.03
C GLY A 44 -13.78 4.57 14.68
N GLN A 45 -14.56 3.77 13.98
CA GLN A 45 -14.25 3.20 12.67
C GLN A 45 -15.34 3.56 11.64
N CYS A 46 -14.95 3.86 10.41
CA CYS A 46 -15.91 4.15 9.33
C CYS A 46 -16.01 2.93 8.41
N LEU A 47 -16.99 2.05 8.64
CA LEU A 47 -17.05 0.73 8.01
C LEU A 47 -18.38 0.42 7.31
N GLY A 48 -18.30 -0.40 6.25
CA GLY A 48 -19.47 -0.91 5.54
C GLY A 48 -20.32 0.18 4.92
N VAL A 49 -21.58 0.29 5.36
CA VAL A 49 -22.57 1.29 4.91
C VAL A 49 -22.48 2.62 5.68
N GLU A 50 -21.51 2.74 6.59
CA GLU A 50 -21.21 3.99 7.28
C GLU A 50 -20.54 4.97 6.34
N SER A 51 -21.02 6.20 6.39
CA SER A 51 -20.60 7.33 5.58
C SER A 51 -20.56 8.56 6.48
N GLN A 52 -19.92 9.62 6.00
CA GLN A 52 -19.99 10.92 6.67
C GLN A 52 -21.44 11.43 6.82
N ALA A 53 -22.37 10.97 5.99
CA ALA A 53 -23.77 11.37 6.00
C ALA A 53 -24.63 10.67 7.06
N ASN A 54 -24.33 9.42 7.40
CA ASN A 54 -25.10 8.63 8.37
C ASN A 54 -24.31 8.26 9.64
N CYS A 55 -22.99 8.49 9.67
CA CYS A 55 -22.09 8.06 10.74
C CYS A 55 -20.93 9.04 10.99
N ALA A 56 -21.27 10.30 11.15
CA ALA A 56 -20.32 11.40 11.32
C ALA A 56 -19.41 11.29 12.57
N THR A 57 -19.77 10.45 13.55
CA THR A 57 -18.97 10.21 14.75
C THR A 57 -17.69 9.45 14.42
N ASP A 58 -17.74 8.53 13.45
CA ASP A 58 -16.66 7.59 13.16
C ASP A 58 -16.04 7.79 11.77
N CYS A 59 -16.86 8.20 10.79
CA CYS A 59 -16.42 8.64 9.47
C CYS A 59 -15.82 10.05 9.44
N GLY A 60 -15.73 10.67 10.62
CA GLY A 60 -15.46 12.08 10.79
C GLY A 60 -16.71 12.93 10.53
N PRO A 61 -16.79 14.14 11.11
CA PRO A 61 -17.89 15.04 10.78
C PRO A 61 -17.97 15.18 9.27
N ILE A 62 -19.17 15.42 8.71
CA ILE A 62 -19.24 16.16 7.46
C ILE A 62 -18.47 17.43 7.77
N THR A 63 -17.18 17.49 7.41
CA THR A 63 -16.50 18.77 7.27
C THR A 63 -17.36 19.42 6.24
N ALA A 64 -18.27 20.31 6.68
CA ALA A 64 -19.23 20.98 5.83
C ALA A 64 -18.49 21.25 4.55
N THR A 65 -18.81 20.51 3.48
CA THR A 65 -17.92 20.45 2.33
C THR A 65 -18.03 21.84 1.76
N ASN A 66 -17.13 22.73 2.16
CA ASN A 66 -17.07 24.10 1.72
C ASN A 66 -16.43 24.02 0.34
N CYS A 67 -17.13 23.33 -0.56
CA CYS A 67 -16.93 23.35 -1.98
C CYS A 67 -17.08 24.81 -2.36
N ASN A 68 -16.00 25.38 -2.88
CA ASN A 68 -16.10 26.67 -3.52
C ASN A 68 -16.81 26.51 -4.87
N TYR A 69 -16.56 25.37 -5.52
CA TYR A 69 -17.12 25.03 -6.82
C TYR A 69 -17.55 23.57 -6.90
N TYR A 70 -18.42 23.28 -7.86
CA TYR A 70 -18.92 21.96 -8.18
C TYR A 70 -18.70 21.67 -9.66
N ALA A 71 -18.26 20.45 -9.98
CA ALA A 71 -18.23 19.96 -11.35
C ALA A 71 -19.08 18.68 -11.48
N SER A 72 -19.63 18.44 -12.66
CA SER A 72 -20.35 17.21 -13.01
C SER A 72 -19.95 16.72 -14.41
N PRO A 73 -20.22 15.46 -14.77
CA PRO A 73 -19.87 14.94 -16.10
C PRO A 73 -20.42 15.76 -17.28
N ALA A 74 -21.63 16.29 -17.12
CA ALA A 74 -22.34 17.09 -18.12
C ALA A 74 -22.40 18.58 -17.74
N GLY A 75 -21.39 19.05 -17.00
CA GLY A 75 -21.29 20.44 -16.56
C GLY A 75 -21.42 21.44 -17.70
N GLY A 76 -21.97 22.61 -17.39
CA GLY A 76 -22.14 23.71 -18.34
C GLY A 76 -22.65 24.99 -17.67
N GLY A 77 -22.60 25.01 -16.34
CA GLY A 77 -23.05 26.10 -15.49
C GLY A 77 -21.91 27.02 -15.07
N ASN A 78 -22.02 27.57 -13.86
CA ASN A 78 -21.04 28.50 -13.29
C ASN A 78 -20.23 27.92 -12.12
N GLY A 79 -20.43 26.64 -11.81
CA GLY A 79 -19.76 25.92 -10.74
C GLY A 79 -20.14 26.34 -9.32
N LEU A 80 -20.89 27.42 -9.09
CA LEU A 80 -21.13 27.96 -7.74
C LEU A 80 -22.16 27.15 -6.92
N SER A 81 -22.84 26.19 -7.55
CA SER A 81 -23.78 25.28 -6.90
C SER A 81 -23.86 23.93 -7.61
N GLN A 82 -24.31 22.90 -6.91
CA GLN A 82 -24.59 21.58 -7.49
C GLN A 82 -25.66 21.63 -8.61
N SER A 83 -26.54 22.64 -8.59
CA SER A 83 -27.56 22.83 -9.64
C SER A 83 -27.04 23.55 -10.89
N SER A 84 -25.84 24.12 -10.83
CA SER A 84 -25.18 24.79 -11.96
C SER A 84 -23.70 24.42 -12.01
N PRO A 85 -23.35 23.12 -12.11
CA PRO A 85 -21.97 22.67 -12.05
C PRO A 85 -21.20 22.99 -13.34
N PHE A 86 -19.88 23.12 -13.19
CA PHE A 86 -18.90 23.18 -14.28
C PHE A 86 -18.54 21.78 -14.81
N GLN A 87 -17.79 21.71 -15.90
CA GLN A 87 -16.86 20.59 -16.12
C GLN A 87 -15.53 20.86 -15.40
N ILE A 88 -14.66 19.86 -15.27
CA ILE A 88 -13.41 20.05 -14.52
C ILE A 88 -12.54 21.13 -15.18
N ALA A 89 -12.47 21.17 -16.51
CA ALA A 89 -11.67 22.14 -17.25
C ALA A 89 -12.05 23.61 -16.99
N ASP A 90 -13.33 23.91 -16.73
CA ASP A 90 -13.76 25.29 -16.44
C ASP A 90 -13.18 25.81 -15.11
N PHE A 91 -12.90 24.92 -14.17
CA PHE A 91 -12.39 25.29 -12.85
C PHE A 91 -11.04 26.00 -12.92
N TRP A 92 -10.21 25.68 -13.92
CA TRP A 92 -8.88 26.27 -14.08
C TRP A 92 -8.93 27.76 -14.42
N GLY A 93 -10.04 28.26 -14.96
CA GLY A 93 -10.26 29.67 -15.26
C GLY A 93 -10.69 30.51 -14.04
N VAL A 94 -10.87 29.91 -12.87
CA VAL A 94 -11.30 30.61 -11.66
C VAL A 94 -10.22 31.59 -11.17
N GLU A 95 -10.61 32.84 -10.95
CA GLU A 95 -9.72 33.85 -10.39
C GLU A 95 -9.33 33.51 -8.94
N ASN A 96 -8.04 33.68 -8.60
CA ASN A 96 -7.50 33.38 -7.27
C ASN A 96 -7.81 31.94 -6.82
N ILE A 97 -7.54 30.96 -7.68
CA ILE A 97 -7.86 29.55 -7.48
C ILE A 97 -7.10 28.88 -6.30
N ALA A 98 -5.96 29.43 -5.88
CA ALA A 98 -5.22 28.91 -4.73
C ALA A 98 -6.12 28.88 -3.47
N GLY A 99 -6.12 27.75 -2.76
CA GLY A 99 -6.99 27.50 -1.61
C GLY A 99 -8.45 27.19 -1.94
N LYS A 100 -8.83 27.11 -3.23
CA LYS A 100 -10.19 26.74 -3.63
C LYS A 100 -10.36 25.23 -3.70
N LYS A 101 -11.57 24.79 -3.34
CA LYS A 101 -12.00 23.40 -3.44
C LYS A 101 -13.05 23.22 -4.54
N LEU A 102 -12.76 22.33 -5.49
CA LEU A 102 -13.71 21.78 -6.45
C LEU A 102 -14.26 20.45 -5.91
N CYS A 103 -15.58 20.34 -5.83
CA CYS A 103 -16.26 19.09 -5.49
C CYS A 103 -16.83 18.43 -6.74
N LEU A 104 -16.42 17.21 -7.00
CA LEU A 104 -16.87 16.40 -8.12
C LEU A 104 -18.18 15.69 -7.71
N MET A 105 -19.25 15.96 -8.44
CA MET A 105 -20.53 15.28 -8.26
C MET A 105 -20.44 13.84 -8.77
N ASP A 106 -21.24 12.96 -8.19
CA ASP A 106 -21.27 11.53 -8.54
C ASP A 106 -21.50 11.31 -10.04
N GLY A 107 -20.80 10.33 -10.59
CA GLY A 107 -20.94 9.91 -11.99
C GLY A 107 -19.62 9.66 -12.71
N THR A 108 -19.77 9.36 -14.01
CA THR A 108 -18.66 9.00 -14.90
C THR A 108 -18.23 10.18 -15.75
N TYR A 109 -17.01 10.64 -15.53
CA TYR A 109 -16.35 11.76 -16.19
C TYR A 109 -15.57 11.24 -17.40
N THR A 110 -15.92 11.73 -18.59
CA THR A 110 -15.32 11.30 -19.88
C THR A 110 -14.97 12.50 -20.74
N GLY A 111 -14.06 12.29 -21.69
CA GLY A 111 -13.54 13.35 -22.56
C GLY A 111 -12.56 14.29 -21.85
N LEU A 112 -11.81 15.04 -22.67
CA LEU A 112 -10.70 15.89 -22.20
C LEU A 112 -11.11 16.90 -21.13
N ASP A 113 -12.29 17.53 -21.26
CA ASP A 113 -12.76 18.57 -20.34
C ASP A 113 -13.15 18.05 -18.95
N SER A 114 -13.17 16.72 -18.79
CA SER A 114 -13.49 16.02 -17.54
C SER A 114 -12.26 15.43 -16.85
N MET A 115 -11.05 15.68 -17.36
CA MET A 115 -9.80 15.20 -16.75
C MET A 115 -9.23 16.25 -15.79
N ILE A 116 -8.52 15.80 -14.75
CA ILE A 116 -7.79 16.68 -13.84
C ILE A 116 -6.44 17.00 -14.48
N GLN A 117 -6.47 17.99 -15.39
CA GLN A 117 -5.31 18.46 -16.13
C GLN A 117 -5.26 20.01 -16.07
N PRO A 118 -4.73 20.58 -14.98
CA PRO A 118 -4.56 22.03 -14.89
C PRO A 118 -3.53 22.53 -15.93
N PRO A 119 -3.61 23.80 -16.35
CA PRO A 119 -2.57 24.43 -17.15
C PRO A 119 -1.20 24.40 -16.46
N GLU A 120 -0.13 24.43 -17.26
CA GLU A 120 1.26 24.53 -16.77
C GLU A 120 1.41 25.70 -15.77
N GLU A 121 2.27 25.50 -14.77
CA GLU A 121 2.56 26.47 -13.69
C GLU A 121 1.38 26.84 -12.78
N LEU A 122 0.15 26.35 -13.03
CA LEU A 122 -0.98 26.57 -12.13
C LEU A 122 -0.76 25.81 -10.82
N SER A 123 -0.68 26.54 -9.71
CA SER A 123 -0.35 25.99 -8.40
C SER A 123 -1.20 26.59 -7.28
N GLY A 124 -1.42 25.82 -6.22
CA GLY A 124 -1.79 26.37 -4.92
C GLY A 124 -0.60 27.05 -4.24
N THR A 125 -0.74 27.34 -2.95
CA THR A 125 0.38 27.77 -2.12
C THR A 125 0.49 26.92 -0.87
N GLN A 126 1.64 26.99 -0.19
CA GLN A 126 1.76 26.49 1.18
C GLN A 126 0.63 27.06 2.05
N GLY A 127 -0.13 26.19 2.69
CA GLY A 127 -1.30 26.55 3.50
C GLY A 127 -2.60 26.82 2.73
N ASN A 128 -2.55 27.00 1.40
CA ASN A 128 -3.73 27.19 0.55
C ASN A 128 -3.62 26.32 -0.72
N PRO A 129 -3.63 24.98 -0.60
CA PRO A 129 -3.57 24.11 -1.76
C PRO A 129 -4.86 24.19 -2.59
N ILE A 130 -4.77 23.90 -3.89
CA ILE A 130 -5.94 23.66 -4.72
C ILE A 130 -6.47 22.27 -4.39
N THR A 131 -7.75 22.15 -4.03
CA THR A 131 -8.34 20.86 -3.63
C THR A 131 -9.35 20.40 -4.66
N ILE A 132 -9.28 19.14 -5.04
CA ILE A 132 -10.26 18.47 -5.89
C ILE A 132 -10.68 17.20 -5.17
N SER A 133 -11.95 17.12 -4.80
CA SER A 133 -12.46 15.94 -4.11
C SER A 133 -13.77 15.45 -4.69
N ALA A 134 -14.02 14.16 -4.64
CA ALA A 134 -15.36 13.64 -4.77
C ALA A 134 -16.28 14.26 -3.70
N LEU A 135 -17.54 14.52 -4.06
CA LEU A 135 -18.56 14.97 -3.11
C LEU A 135 -18.96 13.82 -2.18
N HIS A 136 -19.13 12.63 -2.76
CA HIS A 136 -19.28 11.37 -2.05
C HIS A 136 -18.13 10.44 -2.44
N ASP A 137 -17.47 9.90 -1.41
CA ASP A 137 -16.26 9.11 -1.60
C ASP A 137 -16.56 7.84 -2.41
N GLY A 138 -15.85 7.68 -3.52
CA GLY A 138 -15.94 6.50 -4.40
C GLY A 138 -17.10 6.54 -5.39
N GLU A 139 -17.85 7.64 -5.46
CA GLU A 139 -18.95 7.83 -6.41
C GLU A 139 -18.54 8.52 -7.71
N VAL A 140 -17.30 9.02 -7.77
CA VAL A 140 -16.75 9.68 -8.95
C VAL A 140 -15.83 8.72 -9.67
N PHE A 141 -16.07 8.54 -10.97
CA PHE A 141 -15.22 7.72 -11.83
C PHE A 141 -14.74 8.55 -13.03
N ILE A 142 -13.43 8.77 -13.12
CA ILE A 142 -12.80 9.50 -14.23
C ILE A 142 -12.22 8.48 -15.21
N ASP A 143 -12.89 8.31 -16.35
CA ASP A 143 -12.54 7.35 -17.38
C ASP A 143 -11.75 8.04 -18.50
N GLY A 144 -10.50 7.64 -18.65
CA GLY A 144 -9.59 8.14 -19.66
C GLY A 144 -9.87 7.65 -21.09
N GLN A 145 -10.77 6.69 -21.27
CA GLN A 145 -11.23 6.15 -22.56
C GLN A 145 -10.10 5.66 -23.47
N GLY A 146 -8.99 5.23 -22.88
CA GLY A 146 -7.76 4.80 -23.55
C GLY A 146 -6.96 5.93 -24.20
N ALA A 147 -7.37 7.19 -24.05
CA ALA A 147 -6.83 8.33 -24.81
C ALA A 147 -6.42 9.53 -23.95
N HIS A 148 -6.96 9.66 -22.74
CA HIS A 148 -6.79 10.82 -21.87
C HIS A 148 -6.33 10.39 -20.49
N VAL A 149 -5.24 10.95 -19.99
CA VAL A 149 -4.75 10.68 -18.63
C VAL A 149 -5.71 11.32 -17.61
N PRO A 150 -6.40 10.55 -16.75
CA PRO A 150 -7.37 11.07 -15.78
C PRO A 150 -6.84 12.17 -14.87
N VAL A 151 -5.60 12.03 -14.40
CA VAL A 151 -4.92 13.02 -13.58
C VAL A 151 -3.51 13.23 -14.12
N SER A 152 -3.22 14.44 -14.59
CA SER A 152 -1.88 14.84 -15.03
C SER A 152 -1.53 16.18 -14.37
N LEU A 153 -0.66 16.13 -13.37
CA LEU A 153 -0.03 17.32 -12.78
C LEU A 153 1.39 17.40 -13.33
N ASP A 154 1.60 18.25 -14.32
CA ASP A 154 2.84 18.31 -15.09
C ASP A 154 3.31 19.75 -15.28
N TYR A 155 4.61 19.94 -15.43
CA TYR A 155 5.26 21.24 -15.58
C TYR A 155 4.87 22.25 -14.48
N TYR A 156 5.37 22.01 -13.26
CA TYR A 156 5.27 22.93 -12.12
C TYR A 156 3.85 23.11 -11.54
N ASN A 157 3.02 22.06 -11.53
CA ASN A 157 1.74 22.05 -10.83
C ASN A 157 1.91 21.64 -9.36
N SER A 158 2.18 22.59 -8.47
CA SER A 158 2.45 22.33 -7.04
C SER A 158 1.26 22.63 -6.13
N TRP A 159 1.28 22.07 -4.91
CA TRP A 159 0.27 22.33 -3.86
C TRP A 159 -1.16 21.94 -4.25
N PHE A 160 -1.35 20.70 -4.68
CA PHE A 160 -2.67 20.10 -4.91
C PHE A 160 -3.03 19.06 -3.84
N VAL A 161 -4.34 18.95 -3.58
CA VAL A 161 -4.93 17.86 -2.81
C VAL A 161 -5.99 17.19 -3.67
N LEU A 162 -5.82 15.90 -3.96
CA LEU A 162 -6.72 15.07 -4.76
C LEU A 162 -7.33 13.99 -3.87
N GLU A 163 -8.66 13.87 -3.87
CA GLU A 163 -9.33 13.00 -2.90
C GLU A 163 -10.59 12.29 -3.39
N GLY A 164 -10.68 11.01 -3.04
CA GLY A 164 -11.94 10.30 -2.92
C GLY A 164 -12.53 9.74 -4.21
N PHE A 165 -11.90 9.97 -5.37
CA PHE A 165 -12.41 9.50 -6.66
C PHE A 165 -11.70 8.23 -7.16
N ASN A 166 -12.29 7.60 -8.16
CA ASN A 166 -11.74 6.51 -8.93
C ASN A 166 -11.28 7.01 -10.30
N ALA A 167 -10.24 6.41 -10.87
CA ALA A 167 -9.71 6.79 -12.18
C ALA A 167 -9.23 5.56 -12.96
N CYS A 168 -9.38 5.54 -14.28
CA CYS A 168 -8.82 4.44 -15.07
C CYS A 168 -8.54 4.74 -16.53
N CYS A 169 -8.01 3.70 -17.17
CA CYS A 169 -8.16 3.34 -18.57
C CYS A 169 -7.51 4.36 -19.51
N SER A 170 -6.19 4.47 -19.44
CA SER A 170 -5.44 5.41 -20.28
C SER A 170 -3.96 5.03 -20.37
N GLY A 171 -3.14 5.84 -21.04
CA GLY A 171 -1.68 5.63 -21.07
C GLY A 171 -1.07 5.53 -19.67
N ALA A 172 -1.50 6.40 -18.75
CA ALA A 172 -1.15 6.42 -17.33
C ALA A 172 -2.32 7.05 -16.55
N VAL A 173 -2.53 6.67 -15.29
CA VAL A 173 -3.79 7.02 -14.60
C VAL A 173 -3.67 8.29 -13.76
N VAL A 174 -2.70 8.32 -12.85
CA VAL A 174 -2.35 9.45 -11.98
C VAL A 174 -0.87 9.74 -12.12
N ASP A 175 -0.54 10.77 -12.89
CA ASP A 175 0.83 11.18 -13.16
C ASP A 175 1.13 12.54 -12.52
N ILE A 176 2.19 12.58 -11.69
CA ILE A 176 2.74 13.78 -11.07
C ILE A 176 4.19 13.95 -11.56
N PHE A 177 4.40 14.88 -12.49
CA PHE A 177 5.63 15.00 -13.29
C PHE A 177 6.23 16.42 -13.27
N SER A 178 7.50 16.50 -13.68
CA SER A 178 8.20 17.75 -14.04
C SER A 178 8.11 18.86 -12.99
N SER A 179 8.63 18.59 -11.79
CA SER A 179 8.72 19.54 -10.67
C SER A 179 7.35 20.00 -10.15
N SER A 180 6.38 19.09 -10.16
CA SER A 180 5.06 19.26 -9.56
C SER A 180 5.08 18.76 -8.11
N ASP A 181 5.39 19.66 -7.18
CA ASP A 181 5.76 19.32 -5.81
C ASP A 181 4.64 19.55 -4.78
N ASN A 182 4.78 18.96 -3.61
CA ASN A 182 3.87 19.17 -2.46
C ASN A 182 2.42 18.77 -2.79
N ILE A 183 2.26 17.54 -3.29
CA ILE A 183 0.98 16.99 -3.71
C ILE A 183 0.51 15.97 -2.68
N ILE A 184 -0.78 15.99 -2.39
CA ILE A 184 -1.43 14.94 -1.59
C ILE A 184 -2.47 14.27 -2.48
N VAL A 185 -2.33 12.97 -2.66
CA VAL A 185 -3.35 12.10 -3.25
C VAL A 185 -3.82 11.17 -2.15
N ARG A 186 -5.11 11.20 -1.84
CA ARG A 186 -5.63 10.38 -0.75
C ARG A 186 -6.95 9.75 -1.10
N ARG A 187 -7.18 8.50 -0.68
CA ARG A 187 -8.42 7.79 -1.01
C ARG A 187 -8.68 7.86 -2.52
N VAL A 188 -7.69 7.54 -3.34
CA VAL A 188 -7.89 7.43 -4.80
C VAL A 188 -7.67 5.99 -5.20
N VAL A 189 -8.56 5.46 -6.04
CA VAL A 189 -8.41 4.12 -6.62
C VAL A 189 -8.16 4.25 -8.12
N GLY A 190 -7.07 3.67 -8.59
CA GLY A 190 -6.67 3.68 -9.99
C GLY A 190 -6.63 2.26 -10.57
N TRP A 191 -7.04 2.08 -11.82
CA TRP A 191 -6.77 0.82 -12.53
C TRP A 191 -6.52 1.01 -14.02
N ASP A 192 -5.86 0.02 -14.63
CA ASP A 192 -5.56 -0.04 -16.07
C ASP A 192 -4.91 1.21 -16.66
N ALA A 193 -3.59 1.28 -16.52
CA ALA A 193 -2.76 2.02 -17.46
C ALA A 193 -2.66 1.24 -18.79
N ALA A 194 -1.93 1.77 -19.77
CA ALA A 194 -1.66 1.05 -21.01
C ALA A 194 -0.51 0.05 -20.82
N GLU A 195 -0.41 -0.95 -21.68
CA GLU A 195 0.83 -1.74 -21.79
C GLU A 195 1.99 -0.85 -22.24
N GLY A 196 3.18 -1.12 -21.73
CA GLY A 196 4.41 -0.38 -22.06
C GLY A 196 5.06 0.19 -20.81
N ASN A 197 5.78 1.30 -20.94
CA ASN A 197 6.46 1.97 -19.83
C ASN A 197 5.52 2.97 -19.12
N THR A 198 4.57 2.47 -18.35
CA THR A 198 3.43 3.24 -17.83
C THR A 198 3.18 2.95 -16.35
N ASN A 199 2.50 3.88 -15.66
CA ASN A 199 2.17 3.73 -14.25
C ASN A 199 0.68 3.98 -14.00
N ILE A 200 0.16 3.37 -12.93
CA ILE A 200 -1.15 3.78 -12.40
C ILE A 200 -0.97 5.03 -11.53
N PHE A 201 -0.06 4.99 -10.57
CA PHE A 201 0.34 6.14 -9.77
C PHE A 201 1.83 6.40 -10.03
N GLY A 202 2.11 7.39 -10.88
CA GLY A 202 3.46 7.80 -11.27
C GLY A 202 3.88 9.10 -10.59
N VAL A 203 5.08 9.12 -10.03
CA VAL A 203 5.77 10.36 -9.62
C VAL A 203 7.12 10.43 -10.31
N ALA A 204 7.35 11.46 -11.12
CA ALA A 204 8.65 11.67 -11.72
C ALA A 204 9.17 13.11 -11.64
N PHE A 205 10.44 13.28 -11.27
CA PHE A 205 11.09 14.60 -11.19
C PHE A 205 10.35 15.63 -10.31
N SER A 206 9.60 15.15 -9.33
CA SER A 206 8.83 15.93 -8.35
C SER A 206 9.25 15.53 -6.93
N LYS A 207 8.78 16.22 -5.90
CA LYS A 207 9.08 15.91 -4.49
C LYS A 207 7.92 16.25 -3.54
N ASN A 208 8.00 15.71 -2.33
CA ASN A 208 7.00 15.90 -1.27
C ASN A 208 5.59 15.47 -1.70
N VAL A 209 5.48 14.33 -2.38
CA VAL A 209 4.23 13.72 -2.80
C VAL A 209 3.82 12.66 -1.79
N LEU A 210 2.58 12.76 -1.30
CA LEU A 210 1.96 11.78 -0.41
C LEU A 210 0.86 11.04 -1.17
N PHE A 211 0.99 9.73 -1.30
CA PHE A 211 -0.15 8.84 -1.55
C PHE A 211 -0.57 8.19 -0.24
N GLU A 212 -1.80 8.47 0.20
CA GLU A 212 -2.34 7.94 1.44
C GLU A 212 -3.66 7.22 1.20
N ASP A 213 -3.82 5.99 1.70
CA ASP A 213 -5.08 5.25 1.53
C ASP A 213 -5.47 5.10 0.05
N CYS A 214 -4.49 4.85 -0.82
CA CYS A 214 -4.70 4.70 -2.26
C CYS A 214 -4.63 3.22 -2.67
N ALA A 215 -5.30 2.86 -3.76
CA ALA A 215 -5.28 1.50 -4.27
C ALA A 215 -5.09 1.49 -5.79
N GLY A 216 -4.22 0.62 -6.28
CA GLY A 216 -3.98 0.45 -7.70
C GLY A 216 -3.96 -1.02 -8.12
N PHE A 217 -4.51 -1.33 -9.30
CA PHE A 217 -4.49 -2.69 -9.83
C PHE A 217 -4.68 -2.75 -11.34
N GLY A 218 -4.37 -3.90 -11.95
CA GLY A 218 -4.59 -4.15 -13.38
C GLY A 218 -3.34 -4.04 -14.24
N VAL A 219 -3.49 -3.50 -15.46
CA VAL A 219 -2.41 -3.34 -16.45
C VAL A 219 -1.52 -2.15 -16.11
N ALA A 220 -0.20 -2.34 -16.01
CA ALA A 220 0.80 -1.27 -15.93
C ALA A 220 2.23 -1.84 -16.12
N ARG A 221 3.23 -0.97 -16.22
CA ARG A 221 4.60 -1.36 -15.79
C ARG A 221 4.68 -1.35 -14.28
N LYS A 222 4.23 -0.26 -13.66
CA LYS A 222 4.23 -0.12 -12.20
C LYS A 222 2.92 0.39 -11.65
N ILE A 223 2.43 -0.20 -10.56
CA ILE A 223 1.20 0.31 -9.94
C ILE A 223 1.50 1.61 -9.20
N PHE A 224 2.48 1.58 -8.29
CA PHE A 224 3.08 2.79 -7.73
C PHE A 224 4.52 2.87 -8.23
N GLY A 225 4.80 3.88 -9.04
CA GLY A 225 6.09 4.09 -9.68
C GLY A 225 6.69 5.43 -9.29
N ARG A 226 7.88 5.39 -8.67
CA ARG A 226 8.66 6.59 -8.37
C ARG A 226 9.89 6.67 -9.28
N TYR A 227 10.17 7.85 -9.85
CA TYR A 227 11.28 8.09 -10.78
C TYR A 227 11.98 9.46 -10.63
N GLY A 228 13.29 9.47 -10.41
CA GLY A 228 14.12 10.65 -10.67
C GLY A 228 14.00 11.78 -9.64
N GLY A 229 14.96 11.83 -8.72
CA GLY A 229 15.46 13.08 -8.14
C GLY A 229 16.50 13.71 -9.07
N SER A 230 16.06 14.62 -9.96
CA SER A 230 16.89 15.33 -10.97
C SER A 230 17.69 14.48 -11.95
N ALA A 231 17.89 15.02 -13.16
CA ALA A 231 18.88 14.53 -14.10
C ALA A 231 20.22 14.41 -13.36
N ALA A 232 20.79 13.21 -13.32
CA ALA A 232 22.19 13.05 -13.01
C ALA A 232 22.94 14.03 -13.92
N ASP A 233 23.55 15.06 -13.33
CA ASP A 233 24.65 15.68 -14.02
C ASP A 233 25.72 14.59 -14.24
N GLU A 234 26.61 14.84 -15.19
CA GLU A 234 27.67 13.92 -15.61
C GLU A 234 28.62 13.54 -14.43
N ASN A 235 28.41 14.14 -13.25
CA ASN A 235 29.18 13.97 -12.02
C ASN A 235 28.41 13.25 -10.90
N HIS A 236 27.21 12.71 -11.17
CA HIS A 236 26.44 11.89 -10.21
C HIS A 236 26.22 12.54 -8.83
N SER A 237 26.14 13.88 -8.79
CA SER A 237 25.84 14.59 -7.55
C SER A 237 24.32 14.68 -7.35
N LEU A 238 23.70 13.59 -6.87
CA LEU A 238 22.29 13.56 -6.48
C LEU A 238 22.07 14.48 -5.27
N THR A 239 21.59 15.70 -5.50
CA THR A 239 21.35 16.71 -4.45
C THR A 239 19.86 16.95 -4.15
N LEU A 240 18.96 16.14 -4.67
CA LEU A 240 17.52 16.32 -4.41
C LEU A 240 16.99 15.23 -3.49
N ASP A 241 16.63 15.67 -2.28
CA ASP A 241 15.82 14.92 -1.34
C ASP A 241 14.37 14.87 -1.88
N THR A 242 13.90 13.67 -2.21
CA THR A 242 12.59 13.47 -2.84
C THR A 242 11.48 13.50 -1.80
N ASN A 243 11.69 12.90 -0.62
CA ASN A 243 10.76 12.95 0.53
C ASN A 243 9.31 12.56 0.19
N ASP A 244 9.13 11.61 -0.72
CA ASP A 244 7.81 11.13 -1.10
C ASP A 244 7.34 10.05 -0.11
N THR A 245 6.03 9.86 0.02
CA THR A 245 5.46 8.90 0.97
C THR A 245 4.33 8.10 0.34
N PHE A 246 4.49 6.77 0.34
CA PHE A 246 3.43 5.81 0.05
C PHE A 246 2.95 5.20 1.36
N ARG A 247 1.76 5.61 1.82
CA ARG A 247 1.21 5.21 3.11
C ARG A 247 -0.11 4.48 2.94
N ARG A 248 -0.24 3.30 3.55
CA ARG A 248 -1.48 2.51 3.50
C ARG A 248 -1.98 2.32 2.07
N VAL A 249 -1.05 2.05 1.16
CA VAL A 249 -1.35 1.80 -0.25
C VAL A 249 -1.57 0.32 -0.50
N PHE A 250 -2.48 -0.01 -1.42
CA PHE A 250 -2.69 -1.36 -1.92
C PHE A 250 -2.31 -1.45 -3.39
N ALA A 251 -1.48 -2.41 -3.77
CA ALA A 251 -1.07 -2.63 -5.16
C ALA A 251 -1.27 -4.09 -5.59
N ARG A 252 -1.98 -4.33 -6.70
CA ARG A 252 -2.07 -5.64 -7.35
C ARG A 252 -1.73 -5.54 -8.83
N LEU A 253 -0.50 -5.86 -9.19
CA LEU A 253 -0.07 -5.84 -10.59
C LEU A 253 -0.55 -7.10 -11.31
N GLN A 254 -1.30 -6.95 -12.40
CA GLN A 254 -1.93 -8.11 -13.05
C GLN A 254 -1.48 -8.42 -14.47
N TYR A 255 -0.97 -7.41 -15.18
CA TYR A 255 -0.48 -7.62 -16.52
C TYR A 255 0.62 -6.63 -16.88
N SER A 256 1.72 -7.16 -17.43
CA SER A 256 2.77 -6.37 -18.06
C SER A 256 3.61 -7.22 -18.99
N THR A 257 3.89 -6.71 -20.19
CA THR A 257 4.90 -7.31 -21.08
C THR A 257 6.19 -6.51 -21.21
N TRP A 258 6.28 -5.44 -20.42
CA TRP A 258 7.42 -4.54 -20.41
C TRP A 258 8.46 -4.96 -19.36
N GLY A 259 9.71 -4.56 -19.57
CA GLY A 259 10.82 -4.89 -18.66
C GLY A 259 10.72 -4.20 -17.29
N GLY A 260 11.08 -4.94 -16.24
CA GLY A 260 10.98 -4.50 -14.84
C GLY A 260 9.55 -4.12 -14.42
N PRO A 261 8.58 -5.05 -14.52
CA PRO A 261 7.24 -4.84 -13.97
C PRO A 261 7.25 -4.97 -12.45
N THR A 262 6.73 -3.97 -11.74
CA THR A 262 6.80 -3.89 -10.27
C THR A 262 5.48 -3.42 -9.68
N ALA A 263 4.96 -4.06 -8.63
CA ALA A 263 3.76 -3.55 -7.97
C ALA A 263 4.03 -2.18 -7.30
N ILE A 264 5.06 -2.06 -6.47
CA ILE A 264 5.48 -0.79 -5.88
C ILE A 264 6.98 -0.62 -6.08
N THR A 265 7.41 0.37 -6.87
CA THR A 265 8.82 0.78 -6.85
C THR A 265 9.01 1.85 -5.80
N THR A 266 9.83 1.54 -4.82
CA THR A 266 10.22 2.48 -3.78
C THR A 266 11.29 3.42 -4.27
N ASP A 267 12.18 2.97 -5.17
CA ASP A 267 13.40 3.72 -5.45
C ASP A 267 13.85 3.66 -6.92
N TYR A 268 14.02 4.83 -7.54
CA TYR A 268 14.72 5.02 -8.81
C TYR A 268 15.34 6.42 -8.81
N ASN A 269 16.59 6.52 -8.38
CA ASN A 269 17.27 7.79 -8.06
C ASN A 269 16.48 8.63 -7.02
N THR A 270 16.12 8.04 -5.88
CA THR A 270 15.31 8.67 -4.82
C THR A 270 16.07 8.79 -3.51
N ASN A 271 15.68 9.77 -2.68
CA ASN A 271 16.25 9.97 -1.35
C ASN A 271 15.17 10.36 -0.33
N TYR A 272 15.21 9.72 0.84
CA TYR A 272 14.30 9.96 1.97
C TYR A 272 12.83 9.60 1.71
N ASP A 273 12.56 8.72 0.75
CA ASP A 273 11.21 8.24 0.48
C ASP A 273 10.76 7.22 1.55
N ILE A 274 9.47 7.21 1.86
CA ILE A 274 8.88 6.33 2.87
C ILE A 274 7.76 5.51 2.24
N THR A 275 7.91 4.19 2.25
CA THR A 275 6.82 3.26 2.03
C THR A 275 6.43 2.63 3.35
N GLU A 276 5.23 2.96 3.85
CA GLU A 276 4.79 2.54 5.17
C GLU A 276 3.37 1.97 5.18
N ASN A 277 3.23 0.83 5.85
CA ASN A 277 2.01 0.04 5.90
C ASN A 277 1.47 -0.28 4.50
N ALA A 278 2.32 -0.58 3.52
CA ALA A 278 1.86 -0.94 2.18
C ALA A 278 1.46 -2.41 2.12
N ILE A 279 0.51 -2.74 1.25
CA ILE A 279 0.15 -4.12 0.91
C ILE A 279 0.29 -4.29 -0.59
N ALA A 280 1.10 -5.24 -1.05
CA ALA A 280 1.23 -5.49 -2.48
C ALA A 280 1.30 -6.97 -2.86
N THR A 281 0.81 -7.27 -4.05
CA THR A 281 0.83 -8.59 -4.69
C THR A 281 0.95 -8.45 -6.21
N VAL A 282 1.22 -9.57 -6.87
CA VAL A 282 1.45 -9.75 -8.30
C VAL A 282 0.64 -10.97 -8.74
N ASP A 283 -0.32 -10.76 -9.65
CA ASP A 283 -1.29 -11.78 -10.07
C ASP A 283 -1.60 -11.69 -11.57
N GLY A 284 -1.00 -12.55 -12.39
CA GLY A 284 -1.37 -12.67 -13.80
C GLY A 284 -0.18 -12.77 -14.76
N TYR A 285 -0.32 -12.24 -15.97
CA TYR A 285 0.70 -12.44 -17.02
C TYR A 285 1.77 -11.34 -16.96
N LEU A 286 2.98 -11.72 -16.54
CA LEU A 286 4.13 -10.84 -16.44
C LEU A 286 5.23 -11.43 -17.32
N ALA A 287 5.58 -10.79 -18.44
CA ALA A 287 6.64 -11.27 -19.32
C ALA A 287 7.63 -10.15 -19.67
N ASP A 288 8.92 -10.41 -19.58
CA ASP A 288 9.92 -9.45 -20.07
C ASP A 288 10.18 -9.68 -21.56
N GLN A 289 9.56 -8.87 -22.43
CA GLN A 289 9.88 -8.85 -23.86
C GLN A 289 10.95 -7.81 -24.24
N SER A 290 11.39 -6.97 -23.29
CA SER A 290 12.21 -5.80 -23.60
C SER A 290 13.68 -6.12 -23.89
N GLY A 291 14.13 -7.34 -23.56
CA GLY A 291 15.54 -7.72 -23.69
C GLY A 291 16.47 -6.93 -22.77
N LEU A 292 15.93 -6.17 -21.80
CA LEU A 292 16.67 -5.31 -20.89
C LEU A 292 17.34 -6.07 -19.74
N GLY A 293 17.14 -7.39 -19.63
CA GLY A 293 17.96 -8.26 -18.78
C GLY A 293 17.60 -8.28 -17.30
N ALA A 294 16.59 -7.51 -16.88
CA ALA A 294 15.88 -7.69 -15.61
C ALA A 294 14.65 -8.58 -15.89
N GLY A 295 14.90 -9.87 -16.11
CA GLY A 295 13.88 -10.86 -16.51
C GLY A 295 12.90 -11.25 -15.41
N TYR A 296 12.59 -10.34 -14.50
CA TYR A 296 11.89 -10.61 -13.26
C TYR A 296 10.77 -9.61 -13.03
N ALA A 297 9.65 -10.11 -12.50
CA ALA A 297 8.62 -9.27 -11.90
C ALA A 297 8.86 -9.17 -10.39
N ASP A 298 8.67 -7.96 -9.85
CA ASP A 298 8.92 -7.67 -8.44
C ASP A 298 7.65 -7.15 -7.74
N VAL A 299 7.51 -7.46 -6.46
CA VAL A 299 6.42 -6.85 -5.66
C VAL A 299 6.87 -5.49 -5.16
N ILE A 300 8.08 -5.42 -4.59
CA ILE A 300 8.78 -4.17 -4.28
C ILE A 300 10.17 -4.17 -4.89
N ASP A 301 10.55 -3.04 -5.49
CA ASP A 301 11.86 -2.85 -6.09
C ASP A 301 12.46 -1.45 -5.89
N SER A 302 13.78 -1.44 -5.86
CA SER A 302 14.68 -0.29 -5.94
C SER A 302 15.63 -0.52 -7.13
N ASP A 303 15.56 0.33 -8.13
CA ASP A 303 16.17 0.09 -9.44
C ASP A 303 17.65 0.58 -9.52
N ARG A 304 18.18 1.26 -8.48
CA ARG A 304 19.45 2.01 -8.59
C ARG A 304 20.31 1.94 -7.30
N PRO A 305 21.65 1.76 -7.41
CA PRO A 305 22.56 1.71 -6.25
C PRO A 305 22.78 3.08 -5.58
N TRP A 306 22.19 4.15 -6.12
CA TRP A 306 22.37 5.51 -5.61
C TRP A 306 21.22 6.01 -4.76
N ASP A 307 20.21 5.16 -4.54
CA ASP A 307 19.08 5.44 -3.68
C ASP A 307 19.54 5.50 -2.22
N ARG A 308 19.06 6.47 -1.43
CA ARG A 308 19.55 6.63 -0.05
C ARG A 308 18.52 7.05 0.96
N ASN A 309 18.68 6.57 2.19
CA ASN A 309 17.87 6.96 3.34
C ASN A 309 16.35 6.67 3.17
N ASN A 310 15.99 5.75 2.28
CA ASN A 310 14.62 5.36 2.04
C ASN A 310 14.15 4.37 3.12
N GLN A 311 12.85 4.30 3.37
CA GLN A 311 12.29 3.49 4.45
C GLN A 311 11.15 2.58 3.95
N LEU A 312 11.22 1.29 4.27
CA LEU A 312 10.14 0.32 4.06
C LEU A 312 9.67 -0.22 5.42
N LEU A 313 8.45 0.13 5.84
CA LEU A 313 8.00 -0.03 7.22
C LEU A 313 6.62 -0.69 7.30
N GLY A 314 6.45 -1.66 8.21
CA GLY A 314 5.13 -2.21 8.56
C GLY A 314 4.34 -2.81 7.39
N SER A 315 5.01 -3.23 6.32
CA SER A 315 4.40 -3.54 5.03
C SER A 315 4.31 -5.05 4.77
N ILE A 316 3.35 -5.46 3.94
CA ILE A 316 3.02 -6.87 3.68
C ILE A 316 3.04 -7.12 2.18
N PHE A 317 3.83 -8.11 1.77
CA PHE A 317 3.95 -8.54 0.38
C PHE A 317 3.55 -10.00 0.31
N TYR A 318 2.69 -10.34 -0.64
CA TYR A 318 2.26 -11.72 -0.78
C TYR A 318 2.12 -12.13 -2.23
N ARG A 319 2.27 -13.44 -2.45
CA ARG A 319 1.89 -14.15 -3.66
C ARG A 319 1.24 -15.47 -3.21
N ILE A 320 0.03 -15.75 -3.66
CA ILE A 320 -0.66 -17.01 -3.32
C ILE A 320 -0.47 -18.04 -4.44
N GLU A 321 -0.46 -19.33 -4.10
CA GLU A 321 -0.18 -20.42 -5.05
C GLU A 321 -1.21 -20.53 -6.19
N GLU A 322 -2.43 -20.03 -5.96
CA GLU A 322 -3.51 -19.99 -6.94
C GLU A 322 -3.30 -18.88 -8.00
N GLU A 323 -2.43 -17.89 -7.74
CA GLU A 323 -2.07 -16.83 -8.70
C GLU A 323 -1.09 -17.40 -9.74
N SER A 324 -1.58 -17.57 -10.97
CA SER A 324 -0.75 -18.06 -12.07
C SER A 324 0.05 -16.91 -12.68
N ILE A 325 1.33 -16.83 -12.31
CA ILE A 325 2.26 -16.01 -13.09
C ILE A 325 2.69 -16.80 -14.30
N THR A 326 2.32 -16.28 -15.46
CA THR A 326 2.68 -16.87 -16.74
C THR A 326 3.57 -15.88 -17.48
N GLY A 327 4.71 -16.36 -18.00
CA GLY A 327 5.73 -15.52 -18.64
C GLY A 327 7.09 -15.63 -17.96
N SER A 328 7.51 -14.57 -17.27
CA SER A 328 8.76 -14.46 -16.51
C SER A 328 8.60 -15.06 -15.10
N PRO A 329 9.66 -15.67 -14.55
CA PRO A 329 9.68 -15.98 -13.12
C PRO A 329 9.56 -14.69 -12.30
N LEU A 330 8.90 -14.75 -11.15
CA LEU A 330 9.07 -13.70 -10.15
C LEU A 330 10.54 -13.63 -9.73
N GLY A 331 11.08 -12.42 -9.73
CA GLY A 331 12.39 -12.16 -9.15
C GLY A 331 12.24 -12.06 -7.67
N ASN A 332 11.88 -10.88 -7.18
CA ASN A 332 11.98 -10.51 -5.79
C ASN A 332 10.63 -10.04 -5.24
N MET A 333 10.25 -10.53 -4.06
CA MET A 333 9.14 -9.88 -3.33
C MET A 333 9.56 -8.52 -2.78
N VAL A 334 10.82 -8.39 -2.38
CA VAL A 334 11.40 -7.16 -1.87
C VAL A 334 12.83 -7.10 -2.39
N ASN A 335 13.13 -6.11 -3.22
CA ASN A 335 14.47 -5.71 -3.60
C ASN A 335 14.76 -4.29 -3.09
N ILE A 336 15.90 -4.13 -2.41
CA ILE A 336 16.34 -2.86 -1.83
C ILE A 336 17.84 -2.68 -2.06
N ASP A 337 18.15 -1.58 -2.74
CA ASP A 337 19.44 -1.16 -3.26
C ASP A 337 19.78 0.22 -2.71
N GLY A 338 21.07 0.50 -2.61
CA GLY A 338 21.57 1.80 -2.17
C GLY A 338 21.93 1.88 -0.68
N GLU A 339 22.14 3.10 -0.18
CA GLU A 339 22.83 3.37 1.10
C GLU A 339 21.89 3.89 2.20
N ASN A 340 22.07 3.42 3.43
CA ASN A 340 21.35 3.89 4.62
C ASN A 340 19.82 3.69 4.56
N ASN A 341 19.36 2.73 3.77
CA ASN A 341 17.95 2.38 3.73
C ASN A 341 17.54 1.63 4.99
N LYS A 342 16.29 1.78 5.38
CA LYS A 342 15.75 1.19 6.61
C LYS A 342 14.56 0.31 6.30
N VAL A 343 14.61 -0.93 6.75
CA VAL A 343 13.50 -1.88 6.64
C VAL A 343 13.09 -2.36 8.00
N ARG A 344 11.80 -2.25 8.31
CA ARG A 344 11.28 -2.67 9.60
C ARG A 344 9.88 -3.26 9.52
N ASP A 345 9.67 -4.36 10.25
CA ASP A 345 8.36 -5.00 10.40
C ASP A 345 7.72 -5.35 9.04
N VAL A 346 8.47 -6.05 8.19
CA VAL A 346 8.00 -6.47 6.85
C VAL A 346 7.62 -7.94 6.87
N LEU A 347 6.45 -8.26 6.32
CA LEU A 347 6.00 -9.62 6.06
C LEU A 347 6.06 -9.89 4.56
N SER A 348 6.74 -10.95 4.14
CA SER A 348 6.70 -11.45 2.76
C SER A 348 6.22 -12.91 2.74
N TYR A 349 5.20 -13.18 1.94
CA TYR A 349 4.57 -14.49 1.80
C TYR A 349 4.69 -14.96 0.34
N VAL A 350 5.16 -16.18 0.13
CA VAL A 350 5.28 -16.80 -1.21
C VAL A 350 4.68 -18.20 -1.17
N GLY A 351 3.53 -18.36 -1.83
CA GLY A 351 2.93 -19.65 -2.13
C GLY A 351 3.49 -20.28 -3.42
N GLY A 352 3.52 -21.61 -3.49
CA GLY A 352 3.86 -22.38 -4.69
C GLY A 352 5.27 -23.00 -4.75
N SER A 353 5.54 -23.72 -5.84
CA SER A 353 6.76 -24.55 -6.04
C SER A 353 7.78 -23.96 -7.02
N GLU A 354 7.60 -22.72 -7.46
CA GLU A 354 8.52 -22.06 -8.40
C GLU A 354 9.67 -21.38 -7.65
N SER A 355 10.85 -21.29 -8.26
CA SER A 355 12.00 -20.60 -7.65
C SER A 355 11.76 -19.09 -7.66
N THR A 356 11.37 -18.55 -6.52
CA THR A 356 11.22 -17.10 -6.31
C THR A 356 12.22 -16.64 -5.25
N TRP A 357 12.78 -15.45 -5.39
CA TRP A 357 13.57 -14.86 -4.32
C TRP A 357 12.62 -14.18 -3.33
N GLY A 358 12.59 -14.70 -2.10
CA GLY A 358 11.64 -14.25 -1.08
C GLY A 358 11.95 -12.84 -0.59
N VAL A 359 13.22 -12.52 -0.38
CA VAL A 359 13.73 -11.15 -0.16
C VAL A 359 15.15 -11.13 -0.70
N MET A 360 15.46 -10.09 -1.46
CA MET A 360 16.77 -9.85 -2.01
C MET A 360 17.25 -8.47 -1.54
N TRP A 361 18.47 -8.42 -1.03
CA TRP A 361 19.14 -7.17 -0.71
C TRP A 361 20.40 -7.07 -1.56
N GLN A 362 20.49 -6.09 -2.44
CA GLN A 362 21.67 -5.92 -3.28
C GLN A 362 22.33 -4.57 -3.04
N ASN A 363 23.50 -4.58 -2.42
CA ASN A 363 24.38 -3.41 -2.40
C ASN A 363 25.50 -3.54 -3.45
N VAL A 364 25.15 -3.94 -4.67
CA VAL A 364 26.11 -3.99 -5.76
C VAL A 364 25.61 -3.09 -6.86
N GLY A 365 26.41 -2.06 -7.16
CA GLY A 365 26.25 -1.29 -8.38
C GLY A 365 26.22 -2.24 -9.56
N PHE A 366 25.03 -2.49 -10.11
CA PHE A 366 24.84 -3.15 -11.38
C PHE A 366 25.43 -2.26 -12.47
N ASN A 367 26.75 -2.32 -12.63
CA ASN A 367 27.35 -1.92 -13.87
C ASN A 367 26.93 -2.97 -14.90
N TYR A 368 26.03 -2.55 -15.78
CA TYR A 368 25.56 -3.26 -16.97
C TYR A 368 26.69 -3.55 -18.00
N GLN A 369 27.92 -3.82 -17.55
CA GLN A 369 29.02 -4.18 -18.43
C GLN A 369 29.72 -5.43 -17.94
N ARG A 370 29.73 -6.44 -18.82
CA ARG A 370 30.49 -7.69 -18.76
C ARG A 370 32.01 -7.44 -18.70
N ASN A 371 32.54 -6.84 -17.64
CA ASN A 371 33.99 -6.79 -17.43
C ASN A 371 34.35 -6.82 -15.93
N PRO A 372 35.11 -7.84 -15.47
CA PRO A 372 35.43 -8.06 -14.07
C PRO A 372 36.62 -7.21 -13.61
N SER A 373 36.53 -5.89 -13.74
CA SER A 373 37.58 -5.01 -13.27
C SER A 373 37.04 -3.63 -12.88
N ILE A 374 36.27 -3.58 -11.80
CA ILE A 374 36.16 -2.37 -10.99
C ILE A 374 36.55 -2.78 -9.56
N THR A 375 37.83 -2.55 -9.28
CA THR A 375 38.37 -2.39 -7.92
C THR A 375 37.77 -1.11 -7.33
N GLY A 376 36.82 -1.27 -6.41
CA GLY A 376 36.20 -0.16 -5.69
C GLY A 376 34.76 -0.46 -5.31
N VAL A 377 34.54 -1.48 -4.48
CA VAL A 377 33.33 -1.60 -3.67
C VAL A 377 33.45 -0.49 -2.62
N THR A 378 32.61 0.53 -2.65
CA THR A 378 32.46 1.41 -1.49
C THR A 378 31.62 0.69 -0.46
N GLU A 379 32.30 0.11 0.53
CA GLU A 379 31.80 -0.62 1.71
C GLU A 379 30.95 0.26 2.68
N ASN A 380 29.99 1.06 2.19
CA ASN A 380 29.27 2.04 3.02
C ASN A 380 27.73 1.84 3.05
N SER A 381 27.21 0.62 3.13
CA SER A 381 25.79 0.42 3.47
C SER A 381 25.57 0.39 4.99
N ASN A 382 25.35 1.54 5.64
CA ASN A 382 24.78 1.54 7.00
C ASN A 382 23.26 1.31 6.98
N SER A 383 22.79 0.31 6.23
CA SER A 383 21.37 0.01 6.11
C SER A 383 20.86 -0.81 7.31
N ASP A 384 19.68 -0.47 7.82
CA ASP A 384 19.10 -1.04 9.06
C ASP A 384 17.92 -1.95 8.74
N VAL A 385 18.11 -3.27 8.87
CA VAL A 385 17.09 -4.28 8.54
C VAL A 385 16.64 -5.01 9.80
N LYS A 386 15.36 -4.85 10.15
CA LYS A 386 14.81 -5.41 11.39
C LYS A 386 13.45 -6.07 11.18
N PHE A 387 13.27 -7.25 11.76
CA PHE A 387 11.98 -7.94 11.82
C PHE A 387 11.36 -8.23 10.45
N ILE A 388 11.98 -9.15 9.71
CA ILE A 388 11.42 -9.69 8.46
C ILE A 388 10.83 -11.08 8.75
N THR A 389 9.55 -11.26 8.40
CA THR A 389 8.90 -12.58 8.43
C THR A 389 8.72 -13.07 7.01
N LEU A 390 9.17 -14.29 6.73
CA LEU A 390 9.05 -14.99 5.46
C LEU A 390 8.30 -16.29 5.63
N VAL A 391 7.27 -16.45 4.81
CA VAL A 391 6.48 -17.67 4.74
C VAL A 391 6.54 -18.15 3.30
N GLY A 392 7.37 -19.15 3.02
CA GLY A 392 7.65 -19.63 1.66
C GLY A 392 7.36 -21.11 1.43
N GLY A 393 7.12 -21.49 0.18
CA GLY A 393 7.17 -22.88 -0.31
C GLY A 393 8.58 -23.31 -0.77
N PRO A 394 8.77 -24.58 -1.17
CA PRO A 394 10.06 -25.11 -1.60
C PRO A 394 10.58 -24.35 -2.84
N GLY A 395 11.67 -23.59 -2.67
CA GLY A 395 12.27 -22.79 -3.74
C GLY A 395 12.53 -21.32 -3.38
N SER A 396 11.93 -20.84 -2.29
CA SER A 396 12.17 -19.48 -1.80
C SER A 396 13.62 -19.29 -1.36
N SER A 397 14.30 -18.28 -1.89
CA SER A 397 15.69 -17.97 -1.50
C SER A 397 15.83 -16.62 -0.81
N PHE A 398 16.82 -16.53 0.07
CA PHE A 398 17.24 -15.30 0.73
C PHE A 398 18.67 -14.94 0.29
N ARG A 399 18.92 -13.66 -0.03
CA ARG A 399 20.28 -13.14 -0.26
C ARG A 399 20.47 -11.77 0.40
N PHE A 400 21.50 -11.65 1.24
CA PHE A 400 22.07 -10.35 1.66
C PHE A 400 23.37 -10.12 0.91
N ILE A 401 23.62 -8.88 0.49
CA ILE A 401 24.91 -8.47 -0.06
C ILE A 401 25.40 -7.27 0.74
N ASP A 402 26.42 -7.51 1.57
CA ASP A 402 27.38 -6.61 2.25
C ASP A 402 26.86 -5.41 3.09
N GLY A 403 27.49 -5.19 4.25
CA GLY A 403 27.36 -4.02 5.14
C GLY A 403 26.07 -3.83 5.97
N SER A 404 24.96 -4.48 5.61
CA SER A 404 23.67 -4.29 6.31
C SER A 404 23.62 -4.94 7.70
N THR A 405 23.05 -4.23 8.69
CA THR A 405 22.74 -4.84 10.00
C THR A 405 21.38 -5.52 9.95
N VAL A 406 21.35 -6.84 10.14
CA VAL A 406 20.13 -7.65 10.17
C VAL A 406 19.93 -8.19 11.58
N SER A 407 18.78 -7.95 12.21
CA SER A 407 18.57 -8.42 13.59
C SER A 407 17.71 -9.69 13.71
N HIS A 408 16.60 -9.78 12.98
CA HIS A 408 15.61 -10.84 13.16
C HIS A 408 14.98 -11.28 11.84
N ILE A 409 15.13 -12.57 11.51
CA ILE A 409 14.45 -13.21 10.36
C ILE A 409 13.70 -14.44 10.85
N ILE A 410 12.46 -14.61 10.40
CA ILE A 410 11.75 -15.88 10.47
C ILE A 410 11.52 -16.34 9.03
N ALA A 411 11.96 -17.54 8.66
CA ALA A 411 11.74 -18.12 7.33
C ALA A 411 11.15 -19.52 7.46
N THR A 412 10.16 -19.87 6.64
CA THR A 412 9.70 -21.25 6.50
C THR A 412 10.07 -21.80 5.12
N ASP A 413 10.60 -23.02 5.05
CA ASP A 413 10.90 -23.77 3.81
C ASP A 413 11.76 -23.03 2.75
N ALA A 414 12.62 -22.10 3.19
CA ALA A 414 13.52 -21.34 2.32
C ALA A 414 14.91 -21.97 2.17
N ASN A 415 15.49 -21.88 0.97
CA ASN A 415 16.89 -22.17 0.67
C ASN A 415 17.76 -20.93 0.95
N TRP A 416 18.77 -21.08 1.81
CA TRP A 416 19.75 -20.03 2.02
C TRP A 416 20.86 -20.09 0.97
N GLN A 417 21.15 -18.97 0.29
CA GLN A 417 22.35 -18.81 -0.53
C GLN A 417 23.24 -17.77 0.14
N GLY A 418 24.37 -18.22 0.70
CA GLY A 418 25.42 -17.32 1.15
C GLY A 418 26.00 -16.52 -0.01
N SER A 419 26.59 -15.38 0.29
CA SER A 419 27.36 -14.56 -0.63
C SER A 419 28.62 -15.29 -1.11
N ASP A 420 29.03 -14.99 -2.34
CA ASP A 420 30.20 -15.62 -3.01
C ASP A 420 31.54 -14.94 -2.65
N ASP A 421 31.60 -14.01 -1.67
CA ASP A 421 32.81 -13.28 -1.29
C ASP A 421 33.37 -13.72 0.09
N PRO A 422 34.35 -14.63 0.14
CA PRO A 422 34.90 -15.11 1.39
C PRO A 422 35.80 -14.11 2.14
N GLU A 423 36.10 -12.92 1.58
CA GLU A 423 37.05 -11.97 2.19
C GLU A 423 36.41 -10.74 2.88
N HIS A 424 35.13 -10.44 2.61
CA HIS A 424 34.44 -9.24 3.16
C HIS A 424 33.20 -9.55 4.02
N ASP A 425 32.84 -10.84 4.11
CA ASP A 425 31.61 -11.27 4.76
C ASP A 425 31.85 -11.80 6.18
N THR A 426 31.75 -10.91 7.17
CA THR A 426 31.59 -11.33 8.58
C THR A 426 30.14 -11.77 8.84
N TYR A 427 29.85 -13.06 8.64
CA TYR A 427 28.58 -13.68 9.04
C TYR A 427 28.79 -14.72 10.15
N GLY A 428 28.52 -14.32 11.41
CA GLY A 428 28.53 -15.22 12.56
C GLY A 428 27.14 -15.80 12.88
N TYR A 429 27.04 -17.13 12.90
CA TYR A 429 25.88 -17.99 13.27
C TYR A 429 24.69 -18.06 12.28
N ALA A 430 24.81 -19.02 11.36
CA ALA A 430 23.67 -19.71 10.76
C ALA A 430 23.17 -20.83 11.69
N ILE A 431 21.85 -20.98 11.86
CA ILE A 431 21.29 -22.30 12.20
C ILE A 431 21.43 -23.16 10.94
N GLN A 432 22.62 -23.75 10.78
CA GLN A 432 22.93 -24.74 9.78
C GLN A 432 22.14 -26.01 10.07
N MET A 433 21.27 -26.43 9.14
CA MET A 433 20.87 -27.83 9.02
C MET A 433 21.30 -28.36 7.65
N PRO A 434 21.75 -29.61 7.57
CA PRO A 434 22.91 -29.98 6.76
C PRO A 434 22.52 -30.21 5.30
N LEU A 435 23.05 -29.38 4.41
CA LEU A 435 23.49 -29.83 3.09
C LEU A 435 24.97 -29.45 2.97
N SER A 436 25.77 -30.43 2.56
CA SER A 436 27.22 -30.44 2.65
C SER A 436 27.89 -29.21 2.01
N TRP A 437 28.47 -28.35 2.84
CA TRP A 437 29.52 -27.43 2.43
C TRP A 437 30.62 -27.41 3.49
N SER A 438 31.87 -27.55 3.03
CA SER A 438 33.06 -27.72 3.85
C SER A 438 33.87 -26.42 3.87
N GLY A 439 33.63 -25.59 4.87
CA GLY A 439 34.41 -24.38 5.14
C GLY A 439 33.69 -23.53 6.17
N ALA A 440 34.29 -23.38 7.36
CA ALA A 440 33.75 -22.54 8.43
C ALA A 440 34.56 -21.22 8.48
N PRO A 441 33.92 -20.04 8.68
CA PRO A 441 34.64 -18.81 9.00
C PRO A 441 34.35 -18.25 10.41
N ASP A 442 35.21 -17.28 10.78
CA ASP A 442 35.49 -16.69 12.09
C ASP A 442 34.51 -15.59 12.58
N GLU A 443 34.58 -15.27 13.88
CA GLU A 443 33.62 -14.48 14.67
C GLU A 443 33.75 -12.94 14.53
N GLY A 444 32.62 -12.24 14.31
CA GLY A 444 32.49 -10.80 14.58
C GLY A 444 31.30 -10.11 13.90
N LEU A 445 30.27 -9.76 14.67
CA LEU A 445 28.95 -9.18 14.29
C LEU A 445 27.96 -10.19 13.67
N ALA A 446 27.05 -10.67 14.53
CA ALA A 446 26.02 -11.64 14.20
C ALA A 446 24.66 -10.95 13.97
N PRO A 447 23.77 -11.49 13.13
CA PRO A 447 22.35 -11.25 13.31
C PRO A 447 21.93 -11.80 14.68
N ASP A 448 21.15 -11.02 15.45
CA ASP A 448 20.73 -11.42 16.80
C ASP A 448 20.02 -12.79 16.77
N TYR A 449 19.07 -13.01 15.83
CA TYR A 449 18.41 -14.31 15.62
C TYR A 449 17.91 -14.51 14.17
N VAL A 450 18.29 -15.62 13.53
CA VAL A 450 17.64 -16.13 12.29
C VAL A 450 16.95 -17.46 12.62
N MET A 451 15.63 -17.50 12.51
CA MET A 451 14.85 -18.73 12.63
C MET A 451 14.43 -19.23 11.26
N ALA A 452 14.98 -20.36 10.82
CA ALA A 452 14.47 -21.10 9.67
C ALA A 452 13.69 -22.33 10.16
N TYR A 453 12.43 -22.48 9.73
CA TYR A 453 11.60 -23.66 9.97
C TYR A 453 11.41 -24.43 8.67
N ASN A 454 11.90 -25.66 8.60
CA ASN A 454 11.79 -26.51 7.42
C ASN A 454 10.86 -27.70 7.73
N ASN A 455 9.80 -27.89 6.96
CA ASN A 455 8.84 -28.98 7.08
C ASN A 455 9.13 -30.16 6.13
N ILE A 456 10.39 -30.44 5.81
CA ILE A 456 10.74 -31.67 5.09
C ILE A 456 10.72 -32.86 6.06
N LYS A 457 9.55 -33.49 6.22
CA LYS A 457 9.50 -34.94 6.44
C LYS A 457 9.31 -35.64 5.10
N ASN A 458 10.41 -36.23 4.62
CA ASN A 458 10.49 -37.27 3.60
C ASN A 458 10.29 -36.84 2.14
N TRP A 459 11.42 -36.52 1.51
CA TRP A 459 11.62 -36.58 0.07
C TRP A 459 11.68 -38.04 -0.42
N ASN A 460 10.58 -38.79 -0.34
CA ASN A 460 10.33 -40.01 -1.13
C ASN A 460 8.86 -40.48 -0.97
N ASN A 461 8.04 -40.23 -2.00
CA ASN A 461 6.78 -40.90 -2.34
C ASN A 461 5.54 -40.78 -1.41
N VAL A 462 4.94 -39.59 -1.30
CA VAL A 462 3.48 -39.46 -1.04
C VAL A 462 2.91 -38.24 -1.78
N PRO A 463 1.80 -38.37 -2.55
CA PRO A 463 1.03 -37.23 -3.05
C PRO A 463 -0.13 -36.91 -2.10
N ALA A 464 -0.21 -35.67 -1.58
CA ALA A 464 -1.41 -35.02 -1.04
C ALA A 464 -1.05 -33.56 -0.66
N HIS A 465 -1.56 -32.56 -1.38
CA HIS A 465 -2.73 -31.75 -1.04
C HIS A 465 -2.53 -30.84 0.20
N TYR A 466 -2.75 -29.54 -0.04
CA TYR A 466 -2.78 -28.40 0.87
C TYR A 466 -3.23 -28.62 2.31
N SER A 467 -2.89 -27.61 3.11
CA SER A 467 -3.55 -27.14 4.34
C SER A 467 -2.74 -27.38 5.60
N THR A 468 -2.63 -26.31 6.38
CA THR A 468 -1.88 -26.14 7.62
C THR A 468 -0.39 -25.83 7.43
N LEU A 469 -0.05 -24.54 7.57
CA LEU A 469 1.09 -24.13 8.40
C LEU A 469 1.22 -25.18 9.51
N SER A 470 2.39 -25.81 9.64
CA SER A 470 2.62 -26.89 10.61
C SER A 470 1.84 -26.62 11.91
N PRO A 471 1.01 -27.56 12.39
CA PRO A 471 0.33 -27.42 13.69
C PRO A 471 1.30 -27.12 14.84
N ASP A 472 2.59 -27.42 14.65
CA ASP A 472 3.68 -27.09 15.58
C ASP A 472 4.10 -25.60 15.46
N LEU A 473 3.94 -24.95 14.30
CA LEU A 473 4.18 -23.51 14.10
C LEU A 473 3.04 -22.67 14.69
N ILE A 474 1.78 -23.01 14.38
CA ILE A 474 0.59 -22.38 14.98
C ILE A 474 0.54 -22.71 16.49
N GLY A 475 0.93 -23.92 16.89
CA GLY A 475 0.99 -24.35 18.28
C GLY A 475 2.12 -23.70 19.11
N ARG A 476 3.21 -23.26 18.49
CA ARG A 476 4.36 -22.61 19.18
C ARG A 476 4.41 -21.09 19.03
N PHE A 477 3.91 -20.53 17.94
CA PHE A 477 3.99 -19.09 17.63
C PHE A 477 2.61 -18.42 17.50
N GLY A 478 1.50 -19.16 17.52
CA GLY A 478 0.16 -18.62 17.33
C GLY A 478 -0.12 -18.17 15.90
N ASN A 479 -1.21 -17.43 15.71
CA ASN A 479 -1.52 -16.71 14.46
C ASN A 479 -0.36 -15.76 14.14
N LEU A 480 0.24 -15.80 12.94
CA LEU A 480 1.42 -14.99 12.60
C LEU A 480 1.16 -13.47 12.67
N LEU A 481 -0.10 -13.08 12.62
CA LEU A 481 -0.56 -11.69 12.75
C LEU A 481 -0.93 -11.30 14.20
N GLN A 482 -0.90 -12.27 15.13
CA GLN A 482 -1.24 -12.19 16.56
C GLN A 482 -2.18 -11.03 16.95
N TYR A 483 -3.30 -10.80 16.27
CA TYR A 483 -4.12 -9.62 16.57
C TYR A 483 -4.67 -9.65 18.01
N GLY A 484 -4.44 -8.57 18.77
CA GLY A 484 -4.91 -8.43 20.17
C GLY A 484 -3.93 -8.92 21.26
N THR A 485 -2.72 -9.37 20.94
CA THR A 485 -1.68 -9.65 21.95
C THR A 485 -0.82 -8.40 22.20
N SER A 486 -0.52 -8.10 23.47
CA SER A 486 0.30 -6.93 23.87
C SER A 486 1.79 -7.13 23.72
N GLN A 487 2.21 -8.32 23.34
CA GLN A 487 3.61 -8.69 23.30
C GLN A 487 3.89 -9.38 21.98
N ARG A 488 4.96 -8.92 21.31
CA ARG A 488 5.54 -9.63 20.18
C ARG A 488 5.81 -11.08 20.59
N PRO A 489 5.71 -12.05 19.67
CA PRO A 489 6.22 -13.40 19.94
C PRO A 489 7.64 -13.27 20.49
N THR A 490 7.93 -13.92 21.60
CA THR A 490 9.29 -13.94 22.13
C THR A 490 9.92 -15.31 21.97
N VAL A 491 11.19 -15.32 21.57
CA VAL A 491 12.03 -16.52 21.52
C VAL A 491 13.18 -16.25 22.47
N ASN A 492 13.29 -17.08 23.51
CA ASN A 492 14.26 -16.90 24.59
C ASN A 492 14.21 -15.51 25.26
N GLY A 493 13.01 -14.91 25.35
CA GLY A 493 12.81 -13.59 25.94
C GLY A 493 13.11 -12.41 25.01
N GLN A 494 13.50 -12.65 23.76
CA GLN A 494 13.66 -11.61 22.74
C GLN A 494 12.47 -11.58 21.78
N SER A 495 11.97 -10.41 21.45
CA SER A 495 10.88 -10.22 20.50
C SER A 495 11.30 -10.60 19.07
N VAL A 496 10.50 -11.41 18.38
CA VAL A 496 10.74 -11.84 17.00
C VAL A 496 9.51 -11.57 16.12
N GLY A 497 9.72 -11.50 14.81
CA GLY A 497 8.67 -11.32 13.80
C GLY A 497 8.22 -9.86 13.62
N ALA A 498 7.59 -9.60 12.48
CA ALA A 498 7.06 -8.29 12.11
C ALA A 498 5.86 -7.85 12.98
N GLN A 499 5.86 -6.60 13.42
CA GLN A 499 4.71 -5.99 14.10
C GLN A 499 3.80 -5.25 13.12
N ILE A 500 2.80 -5.97 12.59
CA ILE A 500 1.85 -5.47 11.58
C ILE A 500 0.44 -5.27 12.15
N GLN A 501 0.33 -4.99 13.45
CA GLN A 501 -0.93 -4.64 14.13
C GLN A 501 -1.19 -3.13 14.16
N CYS A 502 -0.13 -2.33 14.07
CA CYS A 502 -0.12 -0.90 14.33
C CYS A 502 0.49 -0.18 13.16
N ARG A 503 -0.03 1.02 12.88
CA ARG A 503 0.43 1.76 11.72
C ARG A 503 1.67 2.60 12.03
N TYR A 504 2.59 2.59 11.09
CA TYR A 504 3.61 3.61 10.95
C TYR A 504 2.97 4.91 10.43
N GLU A 505 3.39 6.05 10.95
CA GLU A 505 3.06 7.38 10.43
C GLU A 505 4.34 8.23 10.36
N ASN A 506 4.72 8.61 9.14
CA ASN A 506 5.93 9.39 8.85
C ASN A 506 7.21 8.73 9.39
N GLY A 507 7.36 7.43 9.20
CA GLY A 507 8.56 6.70 9.62
C GLY A 507 8.55 6.22 11.08
N VAL A 508 7.49 6.53 11.84
CA VAL A 508 7.37 6.24 13.28
C VAL A 508 6.21 5.28 13.54
N LEU A 509 6.50 4.16 14.22
CA LEU A 509 5.46 3.24 14.67
C LEU A 509 4.56 3.93 15.70
N THR A 510 3.26 3.94 15.46
CA THR A 510 2.28 4.58 16.35
C THR A 510 1.54 3.55 17.20
N ASN A 511 0.73 4.04 18.14
CA ASN A 511 -0.22 3.21 18.88
C ASN A 511 -1.60 3.07 18.19
N LYS A 512 -1.73 3.58 16.96
CA LYS A 512 -2.97 3.49 16.20
C LYS A 512 -3.04 2.13 15.50
N PRO A 513 -4.18 1.43 15.54
CA PRO A 513 -4.32 0.14 14.89
C PRO A 513 -4.19 0.29 13.36
N LEU A 514 -3.60 -0.73 12.74
CA LEU A 514 -3.56 -0.89 11.29
C LEU A 514 -4.84 -1.56 10.76
N TRP A 515 -5.48 -2.39 11.59
CA TRP A 515 -6.67 -3.17 11.24
C TRP A 515 -7.92 -2.69 11.99
N PRO A 516 -9.12 -2.80 11.38
CA PRO A 516 -9.36 -3.21 9.99
C PRO A 516 -8.72 -2.24 8.99
N TRP A 517 -8.39 -2.75 7.79
CA TRP A 517 -7.72 -1.92 6.79
C TRP A 517 -8.65 -0.79 6.32
N PRO A 518 -8.25 0.50 6.40
CA PRO A 518 -9.16 1.62 6.14
C PRO A 518 -9.80 1.62 4.76
N MET A 519 -9.11 1.10 3.74
CA MET A 519 -9.58 1.05 2.36
C MET A 519 -10.21 -0.30 1.96
N ASN A 520 -10.49 -1.20 2.92
CA ASN A 520 -10.86 -2.58 2.61
C ASN A 520 -12.08 -2.68 1.70
N GLU A 521 -13.15 -1.98 2.07
CA GLU A 521 -14.41 -2.03 1.33
C GLU A 521 -14.29 -1.39 -0.05
N ARG A 522 -13.55 -0.28 -0.14
CA ARG A 522 -13.31 0.40 -1.42
C ARG A 522 -12.48 -0.43 -2.39
N ILE A 523 -11.46 -1.11 -1.88
CA ILE A 523 -10.66 -2.05 -2.67
C ILE A 523 -11.52 -3.21 -3.12
N ARG A 524 -12.32 -3.79 -2.23
CA ARG A 524 -13.22 -4.90 -2.54
C ARG A 524 -14.20 -4.55 -3.65
N ILE A 525 -14.89 -3.41 -3.53
CA ILE A 525 -15.85 -2.94 -4.54
C ILE A 525 -15.14 -2.66 -5.87
N ALA A 526 -14.03 -1.93 -5.86
CA ALA A 526 -13.35 -1.53 -7.09
C ALA A 526 -12.72 -2.72 -7.83
N THR A 527 -12.10 -3.66 -7.10
CA THR A 527 -11.59 -4.91 -7.69
C THR A 527 -12.72 -5.81 -8.17
N CYS A 528 -13.89 -5.81 -7.51
CA CYS A 528 -15.06 -6.50 -8.03
C CYS A 528 -15.56 -5.91 -9.36
N MET A 529 -15.64 -4.58 -9.46
CA MET A 529 -16.03 -3.91 -10.70
C MET A 529 -15.06 -4.24 -11.83
N TYR A 530 -13.76 -4.26 -11.52
CA TYR A 530 -12.71 -4.58 -12.48
C TYR A 530 -12.66 -6.07 -12.87
N ASP A 531 -12.53 -6.98 -11.91
CA ASP A 531 -12.32 -8.42 -12.19
C ASP A 531 -13.56 -9.08 -12.82
N TYR A 532 -14.76 -8.58 -12.50
CA TYR A 532 -16.02 -9.20 -12.93
C TYR A 532 -16.83 -8.34 -13.91
N GLY A 533 -16.40 -7.11 -14.22
CA GLY A 533 -17.14 -6.19 -15.08
C GLY A 533 -18.52 -5.81 -14.54
N LEU A 534 -18.71 -5.89 -13.22
CA LEU A 534 -19.98 -5.61 -12.54
C LEU A 534 -20.12 -4.10 -12.25
N SER A 535 -21.36 -3.65 -12.09
CA SER A 535 -21.63 -2.33 -11.54
C SER A 535 -21.28 -2.26 -10.05
N LYS A 536 -21.11 -1.03 -9.55
CA LYS A 536 -20.87 -0.80 -8.12
C LYS A 536 -21.97 -1.39 -7.24
N ASP A 537 -23.23 -1.11 -7.56
CA ASP A 537 -24.39 -1.62 -6.82
C ASP A 537 -24.40 -3.16 -6.76
N GLU A 538 -24.03 -3.83 -7.86
CA GLU A 538 -23.88 -5.28 -7.89
C GLU A 538 -22.76 -5.75 -6.94
N CYS A 539 -21.59 -5.10 -6.97
CA CYS A 539 -20.47 -5.42 -6.09
C CYS A 539 -20.74 -5.15 -4.60
N GLU A 540 -21.52 -4.12 -4.28
CA GLU A 540 -21.98 -3.85 -2.92
C GLU A 540 -22.96 -4.92 -2.43
N SER A 541 -23.82 -5.43 -3.32
CA SER A 541 -24.75 -6.53 -2.99
C SER A 541 -24.07 -7.89 -2.83
N LEU A 542 -22.87 -8.06 -3.39
CA LEU A 542 -22.10 -9.30 -3.39
C LEU A 542 -20.91 -9.21 -2.43
N SER A 543 -21.14 -9.55 -1.16
CA SER A 543 -20.08 -9.56 -0.13
C SER A 543 -18.95 -10.58 -0.34
N SER A 544 -19.04 -11.43 -1.37
CA SER A 544 -18.08 -12.50 -1.66
C SER A 544 -17.21 -12.24 -2.90
N THR A 545 -17.41 -11.12 -3.60
CA THR A 545 -16.66 -10.75 -4.80
C THR A 545 -15.69 -9.61 -4.51
N GLY A 546 -14.58 -9.59 -5.26
CA GLY A 546 -13.49 -8.64 -5.09
C GLY A 546 -12.51 -9.04 -3.98
N VAL A 547 -11.45 -8.26 -3.83
CA VAL A 547 -10.37 -8.52 -2.86
C VAL A 547 -10.74 -7.93 -1.50
N ASP A 548 -11.01 -8.79 -0.53
CA ASP A 548 -11.05 -8.43 0.88
C ASP A 548 -9.64 -8.51 1.46
N VAL A 549 -8.94 -7.38 1.50
CA VAL A 549 -7.53 -7.28 1.93
C VAL A 549 -7.35 -7.77 3.36
N THR A 550 -8.23 -7.35 4.26
CA THR A 550 -8.18 -7.71 5.68
C THR A 550 -8.32 -9.22 5.81
N LYS A 551 -9.36 -9.80 5.22
CA LYS A 551 -9.56 -11.25 5.25
C LYS A 551 -8.39 -12.01 4.65
N THR A 552 -7.92 -11.59 3.47
CA THR A 552 -6.80 -12.23 2.77
C THR A 552 -5.56 -12.28 3.66
N ILE A 553 -5.16 -11.14 4.25
CA ILE A 553 -3.98 -11.10 5.11
C ILE A 553 -4.15 -12.01 6.33
N PHE A 554 -5.31 -11.96 7.02
CA PHE A 554 -5.56 -12.81 8.19
C PHE A 554 -5.55 -14.31 7.87
N GLU A 555 -6.09 -14.71 6.73
CA GLU A 555 -6.08 -16.10 6.26
C GLU A 555 -4.65 -16.55 5.88
N LEU A 556 -3.84 -15.69 5.25
CA LEU A 556 -2.42 -15.96 4.99
C LEU A 556 -1.60 -16.14 6.27
N GLY A 557 -1.95 -15.41 7.34
CA GLY A 557 -1.38 -15.60 8.67
C GLY A 557 -1.77 -16.91 9.35
N GLY A 558 -2.62 -17.74 8.72
CA GLY A 558 -3.16 -18.98 9.28
C GLY A 558 -4.30 -18.77 10.28
N GLY A 559 -4.88 -17.57 10.32
CA GLY A 559 -5.92 -17.18 11.27
C GLY A 559 -7.28 -16.93 10.62
N SER A 560 -8.26 -16.61 11.46
CA SER A 560 -9.53 -16.00 11.04
C SER A 560 -9.48 -14.49 11.27
N VAL A 561 -10.27 -13.73 10.51
CA VAL A 561 -10.49 -12.31 10.79
C VAL A 561 -11.02 -12.18 12.23
N PRO A 562 -10.37 -11.40 13.09
CA PRO A 562 -10.85 -11.17 14.44
C PRO A 562 -12.10 -10.29 14.40
N ASP A 563 -12.97 -10.45 15.39
CA ASP A 563 -14.05 -9.52 15.60
C ASP A 563 -13.47 -8.21 16.17
N PHE A 564 -13.23 -7.24 15.27
CA PHE A 564 -12.61 -5.96 15.61
C PHE A 564 -13.41 -5.17 16.66
N ALA A 565 -14.72 -5.41 16.79
CA ALA A 565 -15.58 -4.76 17.77
C ALA A 565 -15.47 -5.37 19.17
N SER A 566 -15.12 -6.66 19.30
CA SER A 566 -15.00 -7.34 20.61
C SER A 566 -13.57 -7.40 21.15
N VAL A 567 -12.56 -7.10 20.32
CA VAL A 567 -11.16 -7.00 20.76
C VAL A 567 -10.85 -5.57 21.13
N ASN A 568 -10.38 -5.35 22.37
CA ASN A 568 -9.98 -4.02 22.83
C ASN A 568 -8.96 -3.39 21.86
N PRO A 569 -9.30 -2.30 21.13
CA PRO A 569 -8.44 -1.70 20.10
C PRO A 569 -7.14 -1.07 20.66
N GLN A 570 -6.91 -1.16 21.97
CA GLN A 570 -5.84 -0.49 22.69
C GLN A 570 -4.50 -1.22 22.73
N VAL A 571 -4.35 -2.39 22.10
CA VAL A 571 -3.14 -3.17 22.30
C VAL A 571 -2.16 -3.06 21.14
N CYS A 572 -1.81 -1.83 20.81
CA CYS A 572 -0.54 -1.53 20.15
C CYS A 572 0.51 -1.33 21.24
N PRO A 573 1.48 -2.24 21.43
CA PRO A 573 2.51 -2.00 22.43
C PRO A 573 3.22 -0.69 22.11
N GLY A 574 3.14 0.25 23.05
CA GLY A 574 3.90 1.49 22.99
C GLY A 574 5.38 1.15 22.82
N SER A 575 6.03 1.87 21.92
CA SER A 575 7.46 1.80 21.61
C SER A 575 8.31 1.42 22.83
N ILE A 576 8.89 0.23 22.81
CA ILE A 576 10.00 -0.15 23.71
C ILE A 576 11.30 0.27 23.05
#